data_AF-A0A2D9DRS2-F1
#
_entry.id   AF-A0A2D9DRS2-F1
#
_cell.length_a   1.000
_cell.length_b   1.000
_cell.length_c   1.000
_cell.angle_alpha   90.00
_cell.angle_beta   90.00
_cell.angle_gamma   90.00
#
_symmetry.space_group_name_H-M   'P 1'
#
loop_
_entity.id
_entity.type
_entity.pdbx_description
1 polymer ?
#
loop_
_entity_poly.entity_id
_entity_poly.type
_entity_poly.pdbx_seq_one_letter_code
_entity_poly.pdbx_strand_id
1 'polypeptide(L)'
;MKSITYIAPHKTALTVAAVVALVSLLTMAPFMLMFSLIPVGMEGQATNMVLPTTMMIMMPLMYFVLSYIMTVVAAWLYNIIAKRTGGITYESSEKP
;
A
#
# COMPACT_ATOMS: atom_id res chain seq x y z
N MET A 1 -0.88 3.36 31.78
CA MET A 1 -0.71 3.50 30.32
C MET A 1 -1.56 2.44 29.64
N LYS A 2 -2.17 2.74 28.48
CA LYS A 2 -2.94 1.76 27.72
C LYS A 2 -1.99 1.04 26.74
N SER A 3 -2.28 -0.20 26.37
CA SER A 3 -1.44 -0.96 25.43
C SER A 3 -2.30 -1.62 24.36
N ILE A 4 -1.82 -1.59 23.12
CA ILE A 4 -2.44 -2.29 22.00
C ILE A 4 -1.93 -3.73 22.06
N THR A 5 -2.73 -4.65 22.58
CA THR A 5 -2.33 -6.07 22.68
C THR A 5 -2.81 -6.90 21.49
N TYR A 6 -3.69 -6.34 20.66
CA TYR A 6 -4.29 -7.02 19.51
C TYR A 6 -4.56 -6.05 18.37
N ILE A 7 -4.23 -6.48 17.15
CA ILE A 7 -4.56 -5.81 15.89
C ILE A 7 -5.39 -6.79 15.06
N ALA A 8 -6.59 -6.37 14.62
CA ALA A 8 -7.50 -7.19 13.82
C ALA A 8 -6.94 -7.36 12.38
N PRO A 9 -6.41 -8.54 12.00
CA PRO A 9 -5.60 -8.65 10.78
C PRO A 9 -6.34 -8.27 9.51
N HIS A 10 -7.57 -8.77 9.34
CA HIS A 10 -8.37 -8.52 8.13
C HIS A 10 -8.77 -7.04 8.00
N LYS A 11 -9.28 -6.43 9.06
CA LYS A 11 -9.77 -5.04 9.02
C LYS A 11 -8.62 -4.05 8.84
N THR A 12 -7.52 -4.25 9.55
CA THR A 12 -6.32 -3.42 9.38
C THR A 12 -5.73 -3.57 7.98
N ALA A 13 -5.62 -4.80 7.47
CA ALA A 13 -5.10 -5.03 6.12
C ALA A 13 -5.98 -4.43 5.02
N LEU A 14 -7.30 -4.51 5.14
CA LEU A 14 -8.20 -3.89 4.16
C LEU A 14 -8.02 -2.37 4.12
N THR A 15 -7.97 -1.72 5.28
CA THR A 15 -7.77 -0.26 5.37
C THR A 15 -6.41 0.14 4.80
N VAL A 16 -5.33 -0.52 5.21
CA VAL A 16 -3.97 -0.23 4.72
C VAL A 16 -3.88 -0.45 3.22
N ALA A 17 -4.42 -1.56 2.71
CA ALA A 17 -4.39 -1.87 1.29
C ALA A 17 -5.15 -0.85 0.44
N ALA A 18 -6.32 -0.42 0.90
CA ALA A 18 -7.10 0.63 0.23
C ALA A 18 -6.33 1.95 0.19
N VAL A 19 -5.73 2.37 1.31
CA VAL A 19 -4.92 3.60 1.37
C VAL A 19 -3.72 3.49 0.43
N VAL A 20 -2.96 2.40 0.47
CA VAL A 20 -1.78 2.19 -0.39
C VAL A 20 -2.17 2.20 -1.86
N ALA A 21 -3.24 1.51 -2.24
CA ALA A 21 -3.72 1.50 -3.62
C ALA A 21 -4.12 2.90 -4.10
N LEU A 22 -4.88 3.65 -3.30
CA LEU A 22 -5.30 5.01 -3.64
C LEU A 22 -4.12 5.97 -3.75
N VAL A 23 -3.17 5.91 -2.79
CA VAL A 23 -1.95 6.73 -2.84
C VAL A 23 -1.11 6.36 -4.05
N SER A 24 -0.97 5.06 -4.37
CA SER A 24 -0.23 4.62 -5.55
C SER A 24 -0.88 5.10 -6.85
N LEU A 25 -2.20 5.03 -6.97
CA LEU A 25 -2.92 5.52 -8.14
C LEU A 25 -2.74 7.03 -8.28
N LEU A 26 -2.96 7.79 -7.21
CA LEU A 26 -2.84 9.25 -7.21
C LEU A 26 -1.43 9.71 -7.53
N THR A 27 -0.42 8.99 -7.05
CA THR A 27 0.99 9.33 -7.32
C THR A 27 1.40 8.91 -8.72
N MET A 28 1.07 7.70 -9.16
CA MET A 28 1.55 7.17 -10.45
C MET A 28 0.78 7.71 -11.66
N ALA A 29 -0.52 8.03 -11.53
CA ALA A 29 -1.33 8.58 -12.62
C ALA A 29 -0.70 9.83 -13.28
N PRO A 30 -0.31 10.89 -12.54
CA PRO A 30 0.31 12.07 -13.16
C PRO A 30 1.66 11.74 -13.81
N PHE A 31 2.48 10.87 -13.22
CA PHE A 31 3.75 10.45 -13.85
C PHE A 31 3.51 9.72 -15.17
N MET A 32 2.56 8.77 -15.21
CA MET A 32 2.23 8.06 -16.45
C MET A 32 1.68 9.00 -17.53
N LEU A 33 0.85 9.98 -17.16
CA LEU A 33 0.38 11.01 -18.09
C LEU A 33 1.54 11.86 -18.61
N MET A 34 2.48 12.28 -17.77
CA MET A 34 3.66 13.02 -18.22
C MET A 34 4.53 12.19 -19.18
N PHE A 35 4.79 10.92 -18.87
CA PHE A 35 5.58 10.04 -19.75
C PHE A 35 4.90 9.78 -21.10
N SER A 36 3.56 9.76 -21.15
CA SER A 36 2.81 9.59 -22.40
C SER A 36 2.97 10.76 -23.39
N LEU A 37 3.40 11.93 -22.89
CA LEU A 37 3.60 13.14 -23.69
C LEU A 37 5.02 13.29 -24.24
N ILE A 38 5.97 12.43 -23.84
CA ILE A 38 7.36 12.48 -24.32
C ILE A 38 7.43 11.82 -25.71
N PRO A 39 7.82 12.54 -26.78
CA PRO A 39 7.98 11.95 -28.11
C PRO A 39 9.11 10.93 -28.09
N VAL A 40 8.82 9.69 -28.44
CA VAL A 40 9.82 8.62 -28.52
C VAL A 40 10.63 8.82 -29.81
N GLY A 41 11.83 9.38 -29.69
CA GLY A 41 12.72 9.67 -30.81
C GLY A 41 13.74 8.55 -31.08
N MET A 42 13.70 8.02 -32.30
CA MET A 42 14.75 7.35 -33.09
C MET A 42 15.23 5.91 -32.75
N GLU A 43 14.97 5.06 -33.76
CA GLU A 43 15.79 3.97 -34.33
C GLU A 43 16.32 2.84 -33.42
N GLY A 44 15.71 1.66 -33.59
CA GLY A 44 16.41 0.37 -33.44
C GLY A 44 15.85 -0.57 -32.38
N GLN A 45 15.33 -0.04 -31.28
CA GLN A 45 14.65 -0.82 -30.24
C GLN A 45 13.51 0.00 -29.63
N ALA A 46 12.57 0.43 -30.48
CA ALA A 46 11.31 1.00 -30.02
C ALA A 46 10.41 -0.13 -29.51
N THR A 47 10.66 -0.66 -28.31
CA THR A 47 9.54 -1.14 -27.51
C THR A 47 8.72 0.10 -27.21
N ASN A 48 7.66 0.30 -27.99
CA ASN A 48 6.65 1.33 -27.77
C ASN A 48 6.26 1.30 -26.29
N MET A 49 6.86 2.19 -25.48
CA MET A 49 6.53 2.33 -24.06
C MET A 49 5.24 3.15 -23.94
N VAL A 50 4.26 2.84 -24.78
CA VAL A 50 2.87 3.17 -24.51
C VAL A 50 2.50 2.24 -23.37
N LEU A 51 2.70 2.70 -22.12
CA LEU A 51 2.20 2.02 -20.95
C LEU A 51 0.69 1.79 -21.19
N PRO A 52 0.24 0.53 -21.32
CA PRO A 52 -1.16 0.27 -21.59
C PRO A 52 -2.01 0.93 -20.50
N THR A 53 -3.12 1.55 -20.86
CA THR A 53 -4.08 2.10 -19.87
C THR A 53 -4.55 1.02 -18.88
N THR A 54 -4.48 -0.26 -19.27
CA THR A 54 -4.66 -1.41 -18.39
C THR A 54 -3.60 -1.51 -17.28
N MET A 55 -2.33 -1.21 -17.55
CA MET A 55 -1.27 -1.17 -16.53
C MET A 55 -1.52 -0.09 -15.46
N MET A 56 -2.11 1.04 -15.84
CA MET A 56 -2.46 2.13 -14.91
C MET A 56 -3.42 1.68 -13.81
N ILE A 57 -4.31 0.73 -14.10
CA ILE A 57 -5.27 0.17 -13.13
C ILE A 57 -4.72 -1.10 -12.47
N MET A 58 -4.02 -1.94 -13.25
CA MET A 58 -3.44 -3.19 -12.75
C MET A 58 -2.38 -2.97 -11.68
N MET A 59 -1.53 -1.93 -11.81
CA MET A 59 -0.48 -1.66 -10.84
C MET A 59 -1.03 -1.32 -9.44
N PRO A 60 -1.94 -0.34 -9.27
CA PRO A 60 -2.61 -0.10 -7.98
C PRO A 60 -3.35 -1.31 -7.42
N LEU A 61 -3.98 -2.13 -8.27
CA LEU A 61 -4.64 -3.36 -7.85
C LEU A 61 -3.63 -4.39 -7.31
N MET A 62 -2.48 -4.52 -7.96
CA MET A 62 -1.40 -5.36 -7.46
C MET A 62 -0.85 -4.84 -6.13
N TYR A 63 -0.65 -3.52 -6.01
CA TYR A 63 -0.26 -2.90 -4.74
C TYR A 63 -1.30 -3.14 -3.64
N PHE A 64 -2.59 -3.11 -3.95
CA PHE A 64 -3.65 -3.47 -3.01
C PHE A 64 -3.47 -4.90 -2.49
N VAL A 65 -3.35 -5.88 -3.40
CA VAL A 65 -3.24 -7.29 -3.01
C VAL A 65 -1.97 -7.56 -2.20
N LEU A 66 -0.83 -7.04 -2.65
CA LEU A 66 0.45 -7.24 -1.99
C LEU A 66 0.46 -6.59 -0.59
N SER A 67 0.03 -5.33 -0.49
CA SER A 67 -0.03 -4.64 0.80
C SER A 67 -1.02 -5.29 1.76
N TYR A 68 -2.15 -5.80 1.25
CA TYR A 68 -3.11 -6.56 2.04
C TYR A 68 -2.45 -7.81 2.65
N ILE A 69 -1.84 -8.66 1.83
CA ILE A 69 -1.20 -9.91 2.29
C ILE A 69 -0.11 -9.59 3.32
N MET A 70 0.77 -8.63 3.01
CA MET A 70 1.85 -8.24 3.92
C MET A 70 1.32 -7.70 5.25
N THR A 71 0.24 -6.92 5.23
CA THR A 71 -0.37 -6.37 6.45
C THR A 71 -1.06 -7.45 7.28
N VAL A 72 -1.74 -8.42 6.65
CA VAL A 72 -2.33 -9.56 7.37
C VAL A 72 -1.23 -10.33 8.10
N VAL A 73 -0.13 -10.64 7.41
CA VAL A 73 1.02 -11.36 7.99
C VAL A 73 1.64 -10.55 9.12
N ALA A 74 1.85 -9.25 8.93
CA ALA A 74 2.41 -8.37 9.95
C ALA A 74 1.52 -8.26 11.20
N ALA A 75 0.20 -8.08 11.03
CA ALA A 75 -0.74 -8.03 12.15
C ALA A 75 -0.85 -9.36 12.89
N TRP A 76 -0.82 -10.49 12.16
CA TRP A 76 -0.77 -11.82 12.76
C TRP A 76 0.51 -12.03 13.59
N LEU A 77 1.67 -11.67 13.03
CA LEU A 77 2.95 -11.77 13.72
C LEU A 77 3.00 -10.84 14.95
N TYR A 78 2.48 -9.62 14.82
CA TYR A 78 2.33 -8.67 15.92
C TYR A 78 1.57 -9.31 17.09
N ASN A 79 0.41 -9.91 16.81
CA ASN A 79 -0.42 -10.53 17.85
C ASN A 79 0.29 -11.69 18.57
N ILE A 80 1.18 -12.42 17.88
CA ILE A 80 1.99 -13.48 18.50
C ILE A 80 3.03 -12.88 19.44
N ILE A 81 3.74 -11.85 18.99
CA ILE A 81 4.80 -11.18 19.77
C ILE A 81 4.19 -10.44 20.96
N ALA A 82 3.07 -9.74 20.76
CA ALA A 82 2.39 -8.95 21.78
C ALA A 82 1.94 -9.79 22.98
N LYS A 83 1.61 -11.08 22.78
CA LYS A 83 1.32 -12.02 23.88
C LYS A 83 2.49 -12.23 24.83
N ARG A 84 3.73 -12.00 24.37
CA ARG A 84 4.95 -12.18 25.18
C ARG A 84 5.53 -10.85 25.66
N THR A 85 5.35 -9.78 24.91
CA THR A 85 5.96 -8.47 25.20
C THR A 85 5.03 -7.48 25.88
N GLY A 86 3.73 -7.78 25.96
CA GLY A 86 2.71 -6.84 26.46
C GLY A 86 2.19 -5.85 25.39
N GLY A 87 2.68 -5.94 24.16
CA GLY A 87 2.26 -5.09 23.04
C GLY A 87 2.85 -3.67 23.08
N ILE A 88 2.35 -2.79 22.21
CA ILE A 88 2.78 -1.38 22.12
C ILE A 88 2.00 -0.56 23.14
N THR A 89 2.71 0.12 24.03
CA THR A 89 2.14 1.00 25.06
C THR A 89 2.02 2.44 24.53
N TYR A 90 0.92 3.11 24.85
CA TYR A 90 0.64 4.49 24.46
C TYR A 90 -0.05 5.27 25.59
N GLU A 91 0.09 6.59 25.52
CA GLU A 91 -0.65 7.54 26.35
C GLU A 91 -1.73 8.22 25.49
N SER A 92 -2.94 8.38 26.05
CA SER A 92 -4.01 9.15 25.42
C SER A 92 -4.30 10.36 26.29
N SER A 93 -4.29 11.55 25.67
CA SER A 93 -4.62 12.84 26.33
C SER A 93 -6.11 13.16 26.27
N GLU A 94 -6.97 12.16 26.07
CA GLU A 94 -8.42 12.34 26.09
C GLU A 94 -8.85 12.87 27.46
N LYS A 95 -9.20 14.16 27.52
CA LYS A 95 -9.99 14.70 28.63
C LYS A 95 -11.40 14.11 28.53
N PRO A 96 -12.00 13.71 29.67
CA PRO A 96 -13.32 13.07 29.71
C PRO A 96 -14.42 13.95 29.09
#